data_AF-A0A924YJN3-F1
#
_entry.id   AF-A0A924YJN3-F1
#
_cell.length_a   1.000
_cell.length_b   1.000
_cell.length_c   1.000
_cell.angle_alpha   90.00
_cell.angle_beta   90.00
_cell.angle_gamma   90.00
#
_symmetry.space_group_name_H-M   'P 1'
#
loop_
_entity.id
_entity.type
_entity.pdbx_description
1 polymer ?
#
loop_
_entity_poly.entity_id
_entity_poly.type
_entity_poly.pdbx_seq_one_letter_code
_entity_poly.pdbx_strand_id
1 'polypeptide(L)' 'MSAKDTGERWDWTVTGMDCASCATKITTALNRLPGVEDVQVGVMSERLTVSLDANQTSRETI' A
#
# COMPACT_ATOMS: atom_id res chain seq x y z
N MET A 1 -21.33 19.40 2.14
CA MET A 1 -20.68 18.59 3.19
C MET A 1 -20.08 17.38 2.51
N SER A 2 -18.82 17.48 2.11
CA SER A 2 -18.06 16.45 1.41
C SER A 2 -17.53 15.45 2.43
N ALA A 3 -18.09 14.25 2.48
CA ALA A 3 -17.65 13.22 3.41
C ALA A 3 -17.35 11.95 2.64
N LYS A 4 -16.09 11.52 2.78
CA LYS A 4 -15.49 10.24 2.37
C LYS A 4 -14.97 10.18 0.94
N ASP A 5 -13.76 10.68 0.79
CA ASP A 5 -12.76 10.10 -0.10
C ASP A 5 -12.51 8.67 0.40
N THR A 6 -13.18 7.69 -0.20
CA THR A 6 -13.26 6.29 0.29
C THR A 6 -12.03 5.45 -0.12
N GLY A 7 -10.92 6.10 -0.48
CA GLY A 7 -9.70 5.41 -0.86
C GLY A 7 -8.51 6.32 -0.61
N GLU A 8 -8.04 6.35 0.64
CA GLU A 8 -6.87 7.15 0.99
C GLU A 8 -5.63 6.48 0.40
N ARG A 9 -4.99 7.19 -0.53
CA ARG A 9 -3.74 6.75 -1.13
C ARG A 9 -2.57 7.24 -0.31
N TRP A 10 -1.76 6.28 0.12
CA TRP A 10 -0.58 6.50 0.93
C TRP A 10 0.66 6.02 0.19
N ASP A 11 1.75 6.77 0.30
CA ASP A 11 3.05 6.41 -0.24
C ASP A 11 4.07 6.16 0.87
N TRP A 12 4.87 5.12 0.70
CA TRP A 12 5.99 4.74 1.55
C TRP A 12 7.24 4.57 0.71
N THR A 13 8.37 4.92 1.30
CA THR A 13 9.69 4.61 0.74
C THR A 13 10.19 3.32 1.37
N VAL A 14 10.40 2.30 0.56
CA VAL A 14 10.88 0.99 1.02
C VAL A 14 12.35 0.88 0.69
N THR A 15 13.19 1.10 1.69
CA THR A 15 14.64 0.96 1.56
C THR A 15 15.04 -0.52 1.49
N GLY A 16 15.93 -0.86 0.55
CA GLY A 16 16.42 -2.23 0.40
C GLY A 16 15.47 -3.17 -0.38
N MET A 17 14.59 -2.60 -1.21
CA MET A 17 13.79 -3.38 -2.17
C MET A 17 14.67 -3.88 -3.32
N ASP A 18 15.52 -4.87 -3.03
CA ASP A 18 16.60 -5.29 -3.93
C ASP A 18 16.12 -6.26 -5.04
N CYS A 19 14.88 -6.75 -4.96
CA CYS A 19 14.38 -7.75 -5.90
C CYS A 19 12.86 -7.66 -6.15
N ALA A 20 12.46 -7.91 -7.40
CA ALA A 20 11.05 -8.04 -7.79
C ALA A 20 10.29 -9.08 -6.94
N SER A 21 10.98 -10.13 -6.47
CA SER A 21 10.41 -11.13 -5.57
C SER A 21 9.98 -10.54 -4.23
N CYS A 22 10.71 -9.55 -3.70
CA CYS A 22 10.35 -8.85 -2.46
C CYS A 22 9.11 -7.97 -2.70
N ALA A 23 9.04 -7.27 -3.83
CA ALA A 23 7.87 -6.48 -4.20
C ALA A 23 6.60 -7.32 -4.28
N THR A 24 6.63 -8.47 -4.97
CA THR A 24 5.46 -9.37 -5.05
C THR A 24 5.01 -9.87 -3.68
N LYS A 25 5.94 -10.18 -2.77
CA LYS A 25 5.60 -10.59 -1.39
C LYS A 25 4.89 -9.49 -0.63
N ILE A 26 5.40 -8.25 -0.71
CA ILE A 26 4.80 -7.08 -0.06
C ILE A 26 3.39 -6.85 -0.61
N THR A 27 3.24 -6.78 -1.94
CA THR A 27 1.93 -6.63 -2.59
C THR A 27 0.94 -7.72 -2.17
N THR A 28 1.39 -8.98 -2.13
CA THR A 28 0.52 -10.10 -1.73
C THR A 28 0.13 -10.03 -0.26
N ALA A 29 1.03 -9.58 0.62
CA ALA A 29 0.73 -9.40 2.04
C ALA A 29 -0.29 -8.27 2.27
N LEU A 30 -0.09 -7.13 1.61
CA LEU A 30 -0.97 -5.96 1.74
C LEU A 30 -2.35 -6.21 1.14
N ASN A 31 -2.45 -6.88 0.00
CA ASN A 31 -3.74 -7.27 -0.59
C ASN A 31 -4.57 -8.23 0.29
N ARG A 32 -3.99 -8.85 1.32
CA ARG A 32 -4.73 -9.68 2.29
C ARG A 32 -5.33 -8.85 3.42
N LEU A 33 -4.94 -7.58 3.58
CA LEU A 33 -5.47 -6.72 4.61
C LEU A 33 -6.86 -6.19 4.21
N PRO A 34 -7.83 -6.16 5.14
CA PRO A 34 -9.18 -5.70 4.84
C PRO A 34 -9.19 -4.20 4.53
N GLY A 35 -9.83 -3.81 3.43
CA GLY A 35 -9.89 -2.41 3.01
C GLY A 35 -8.71 -1.94 2.17
N VAL A 36 -7.73 -2.80 1.84
CA VAL A 36 -6.78 -2.50 0.77
C VAL A 36 -7.48 -2.65 -0.58
N GLU A 37 -7.53 -1.56 -1.33
CA GLU A 37 -8.16 -1.51 -2.66
C GLU A 37 -7.14 -1.68 -3.79
N ASP A 38 -5.97 -1.06 -3.64
CA ASP A 38 -4.91 -1.10 -4.65
C ASP A 38 -3.52 -1.02 -4.02
N VAL A 39 -2.56 -1.75 -4.60
CA VAL A 39 -1.16 -1.76 -4.14
C VAL A 39 -0.23 -1.68 -5.35
N GLN A 40 0.54 -0.61 -5.43
CA GLN A 40 1.53 -0.38 -6.47
C GLN A 40 2.94 -0.38 -5.86
N VAL A 41 3.86 -1.10 -6.48
CA VAL A 41 5.24 -1.18 -6.01
C VAL A 41 6.20 -0.85 -7.13
N GLY A 42 6.97 0.22 -6.95
CA GLY A 42 8.01 0.65 -7.86
C GLY A 42 9.38 0.23 -7.35
N VAL A 43 9.88 -0.93 -7.79
CA VAL A 43 11.23 -1.45 -7.44
C VAL A 43 12.33 -0.47 -7.88
N MET A 44 12.20 0.12 -9.07
CA MET A 44 13.18 1.08 -9.60
C MET A 44 13.22 2.40 -8.80
N SER A 45 12.10 2.78 -8.20
CA SER A 45 11.95 4.05 -7.47
C SER A 45 11.91 3.87 -5.95
N GLU A 46 12.03 2.63 -5.46
CA GLU A 46 11.91 2.25 -4.05
C GLU A 46 10.63 2.81 -3.38
N ARG A 47 9.54 2.91 -4.14
CA ARG A 47 8.25 3.44 -3.66
C ARG A 47 7.19 2.37 -3.62
N LEU A 48 6.46 2.33 -2.51
CA LEU A 48 5.26 1.55 -2.30
C LEU A 48 4.09 2.53 -2.18
N THR A 49 3.08 2.37 -3.01
CA THR A 49 1.84 3.13 -2.94
C THR A 49 0.70 2.17 -2.61
N VAL A 50 -0.08 2.48 -1.58
CA VAL A 50 -1.24 1.68 -1.17
C VAL A 50 -2.46 2.58 -1.13
N SER A 51 -3.52 2.18 -1.82
CA SER A 51 -4.84 2.79 -1.70
C SER A 51 -5.65 1.90 -0.78
N LEU A 52 -6.10 2.46 0.35
CA LEU A 52 -6.87 1.71 1.34
C LEU A 52 -7.96 2.57 1.98
N ASP A 53 -9.01 1.91 2.42
CA ASP A 53 -10.10 2.52 3.17
C ASP A 53 -9.67 2.65 4.65
N ALA A 54 -9.47 3.89 5.11
CA ALA A 54 -9.05 4.17 6.48
C ALA A 54 -10.10 3.80 7.55
N ASN A 55 -11.33 3.47 7.14
CA ASN A 55 -12.35 2.94 8.01
C ASN A 55 -12.15 1.44 8.31
N GLN A 56 -11.34 0.74 7.51
CA GLN A 56 -11.08 -0.70 7.64
C GLN A 56 -9.64 -1.03 8.07
N THR A 57 -8.65 -0.37 7.47
CA THR A 57 -7.23 -0.55 7.84
C THR A 57 -6.59 0.80 8.04
N SER A 58 -5.80 0.94 9.11
CA SER A 58 -5.05 2.18 9.37
C SER A 58 -3.62 2.04 8.87
N ARG A 59 -3.03 3.16 8.42
CA ARG A 59 -1.64 3.22 7.92
C ARG A 59 -0.59 2.73 8.93
N GLU A 60 -0.89 2.69 10.23
CA GLU A 60 -0.01 2.19 11.28
C GLU A 60 0.10 0.65 11.29
N THR A 61 -0.78 -0.05 10.57
CA THR A 61 -0.75 -1.51 10.42
C THR A 61 0.19 -1.97 9.30
N ILE A 62 0.59 -1.05 8.42
CA ILE A 62 1.45 -1.27 7.25
C ILE A 62 2.87 -0.85 7.58
#